data_AF-A0A963INP9-F1
#
_entry.id   AF-A0A963INP9-F1
#
_cell.length_a   1.000
_cell.length_b   1.000
_cell.length_c   1.000
_cell.angle_alpha   90.00
_cell.angle_beta   90.00
_cell.angle_gamma   90.00
#
_symmetry.space_group_name_H-M   'P 1'
#
loop_
_entity.id
_entity.type
_entity.pdbx_description
1 polymer ?
#
loop_
_entity_poly.entity_id
_entity_poly.type
_entity_poly.pdbx_seq_one_letter_code
_entity_poly.pdbx_strand_id
1 'polypeptide(L)'
;MSQNSRLIFGFHSTLAKLRHDPGAIREIYVDAGRHDARLRDLVRHAEFAAVRVLPVDSPRLQAMAPGARHQGVIATVDATQRHVTLDDVLDT
;
A
#
# COMPACT_ATOMS: atom_id res chain seq x y z
N MET A 1 2.55 23.47 -7.95
CA MET A 1 2.55 22.91 -6.58
C MET A 1 3.21 21.55 -6.65
N SER A 2 4.42 21.40 -6.11
CA SER A 2 5.10 20.10 -6.03
C SER A 2 4.40 19.26 -4.97
N GLN A 3 3.46 18.42 -5.38
CA GLN A 3 2.71 17.55 -4.47
C GLN A 3 3.65 16.46 -3.93
N ASN A 4 4.32 16.75 -2.82
CA ASN A 4 5.22 15.83 -2.14
C ASN A 4 4.46 14.53 -1.83
N SER A 5 5.04 13.39 -2.21
CA SER A 5 4.45 12.06 -2.00
C SER A 5 5.47 11.17 -1.32
N ARG A 6 4.99 10.22 -0.52
CA ARG A 6 5.84 9.20 0.13
C ARG A 6 5.31 7.81 -0.17
N LEU A 7 6.20 6.82 -0.07
CA LEU A 7 5.82 5.41 -0.14
C LEU A 7 5.50 4.89 1.26
N ILE A 8 4.45 4.07 1.34
CA ILE A 8 4.22 3.11 2.42
C ILE A 8 4.29 1.70 1.83
N PHE A 9 4.64 0.73 2.64
CA PHE A 9 4.85 -0.64 2.19
C PHE A 9 4.34 -1.63 3.23
N GLY A 10 3.96 -2.81 2.77
CA GLY A 10 3.36 -3.84 3.60
C GLY A 10 1.83 -3.82 3.53
N PHE A 11 1.26 -5.00 3.81
CA PHE A 11 -0.18 -5.22 3.74
C PHE A 11 -0.95 -4.40 4.78
N HIS A 12 -0.55 -4.50 6.06
CA HIS A 12 -1.26 -3.85 7.17
C HIS A 12 -1.23 -2.34 7.04
N SER A 13 -0.06 -1.74 6.83
CA SER A 13 0.06 -0.28 6.72
C SER A 13 -0.73 0.28 5.53
N THR A 14 -0.80 -0.46 4.41
CA THR A 14 -1.61 -0.08 3.24
C THR A 14 -3.11 -0.20 3.54
N LEU A 15 -3.55 -1.33 4.11
CA LEU A 15 -4.95 -1.55 4.47
C LEU A 15 -5.45 -0.55 5.53
N ALA A 16 -4.62 -0.26 6.54
CA ALA A 16 -4.92 0.72 7.58
C ALA A 16 -5.10 2.12 6.97
N LYS A 17 -4.17 2.56 6.11
CA LYS A 17 -4.29 3.85 5.44
C LYS A 17 -5.52 3.91 4.54
N LEU A 18 -5.83 2.82 3.84
CA LEU A 18 -6.98 2.72 2.94
C LEU A 18 -8.31 2.81 3.70
N ARG A 19 -8.38 2.25 4.91
CA ARG A 19 -9.57 2.34 5.76
C ARG A 19 -9.73 3.70 6.43
N HIS A 20 -8.62 4.31 6.87
CA HIS A 20 -8.67 5.58 7.62
C HIS A 20 -8.75 6.82 6.72
N ASP A 21 -8.04 6.82 5.61
CA ASP A 21 -7.88 7.99 4.74
C ASP A 21 -7.56 7.55 3.30
N PRO A 22 -8.53 6.95 2.59
CA PRO A 22 -8.34 6.47 1.23
C PRO A 22 -8.02 7.60 0.26
N GLY A 23 -8.52 8.82 0.50
CA GLY A 23 -8.29 9.98 -0.36
C GLY A 23 -6.83 10.44 -0.40
N ALA A 24 -6.02 10.11 0.61
CA ALA A 24 -4.59 10.36 0.61
C ALA A 24 -3.78 9.27 -0.12
N ILE A 25 -4.39 8.16 -0.54
CA ILE A 25 -3.73 7.13 -1.36
C ILE A 25 -3.91 7.49 -2.82
N ARG A 26 -2.81 7.68 -3.53
CA ARG A 26 -2.83 7.93 -4.97
C ARG A 26 -2.99 6.63 -5.75
N GLU A 27 -2.23 5.62 -5.36
CA GLU A 27 -2.21 4.32 -6.03
C GLU A 27 -1.58 3.26 -5.14
N ILE A 28 -2.01 2.01 -5.34
CA ILE A 28 -1.51 0.82 -4.68
C ILE A 28 -0.88 -0.09 -5.73
N TYR A 29 0.37 -0.48 -5.52
CA TYR A 29 1.11 -1.45 -6.32
C TYR A 29 1.08 -2.80 -5.63
N VAL A 30 0.71 -3.84 -6.37
CA VAL A 30 0.62 -5.21 -5.87
C VAL A 30 1.46 -6.16 -6.71
N ASP A 31 2.02 -7.18 -6.08
CA ASP A 31 2.77 -8.21 -6.80
C ASP A 31 1.81 -9.01 -7.70
N ALA A 32 2.03 -8.96 -9.01
CA ALA A 32 1.21 -9.63 -10.00
C ALA A 32 1.27 -11.16 -9.89
N GLY A 33 2.33 -11.73 -9.32
CA GLY A 33 2.46 -13.17 -9.07
C GLY A 33 1.77 -13.65 -7.80
N ARG A 34 1.20 -12.74 -6.99
CA ARG A 34 0.59 -13.04 -5.70
C ARG A 34 -0.94 -13.12 -5.85
N HIS A 35 -1.55 -14.23 -5.41
CA HIS A 35 -2.99 -14.49 -5.59
C HIS A 35 -3.69 -15.04 -4.33
N ASP A 36 -3.17 -14.76 -3.13
CA ASP A 36 -3.78 -15.24 -1.89
C ASP A 36 -5.03 -14.46 -1.46
N ALA A 37 -5.70 -14.96 -0.42
CA ALA A 37 -6.91 -14.35 0.13
C ALA A 37 -6.68 -12.93 0.70
N ARG A 38 -5.52 -12.67 1.31
CA ARG A 38 -5.21 -11.35 1.86
C ARG A 38 -5.11 -10.33 0.74
N LEU A 39 -4.37 -10.62 -0.33
CA LEU A 39 -4.25 -9.68 -1.45
C LEU A 39 -5.60 -9.38 -2.10
N ARG A 40 -6.43 -10.41 -2.32
CA ARG A 40 -7.79 -10.24 -2.85
C ARG A 40 -8.65 -9.34 -1.96
N ASP A 41 -8.52 -9.46 -0.64
CA ASP A 41 -9.22 -8.60 0.31
C ASP A 41 -8.78 -7.13 0.20
N LEU A 42 -7.47 -6.86 0.12
CA LEU A 42 -6.96 -5.50 -0.09
C LEU A 42 -7.46 -4.90 -1.40
N VAL A 43 -7.44 -5.66 -2.50
CA VAL A 43 -7.93 -5.20 -3.81
C VAL A 43 -9.40 -4.82 -3.72
N ARG A 44 -10.24 -5.64 -3.08
CA ARG A 44 -11.66 -5.32 -2.86
C ARG A 44 -11.88 -4.04 -2.07
N HIS A 45 -11.11 -3.84 -0.99
CA HIS A 45 -11.19 -2.59 -0.22
C HIS A 45 -10.77 -1.38 -1.07
N ALA A 46 -9.77 -1.54 -1.94
CA ALA A 46 -9.28 -0.47 -2.79
C ALA A 46 -10.30 -0.10 -3.87
N GLU A 47 -10.90 -1.11 -4.50
CA GLU A 47 -12.01 -0.95 -5.45
C GLU A 47 -13.20 -0.23 -4.80
N PHE A 48 -13.61 -0.64 -3.60
CA PHE A 48 -14.68 0.00 -2.84
C PHE A 48 -14.39 1.48 -2.54
N ALA A 49 -13.13 1.79 -2.23
CA ALA A 49 -12.67 3.15 -1.97
C ALA A 49 -12.34 3.95 -3.24
N ALA A 50 -12.57 3.38 -4.44
CA ALA A 50 -12.19 3.94 -5.73
C ALA A 50 -10.68 4.31 -5.83
N VAL A 51 -9.83 3.57 -5.12
CA VAL A 51 -8.37 3.71 -5.17
C VAL A 51 -7.81 2.80 -6.24
N ARG A 52 -6.94 3.35 -7.08
CA ARG A 52 -6.31 2.62 -8.19
C ARG A 52 -5.34 1.56 -7.67
N VAL A 53 -5.48 0.34 -8.19
CA VAL A 53 -4.53 -0.76 -7.96
C VAL A 53 -3.79 -1.10 -9.25
N LEU A 54 -2.46 -1.24 -9.18
CA LEU A 54 -1.58 -1.62 -10.28
C LEU A 54 -0.84 -2.92 -9.95
N PRO A 55 -1.15 -4.03 -10.64
CA PRO A 55 -0.31 -5.22 -10.61
C PRO A 55 1.03 -4.93 -11.28
N VAL A 56 2.13 -5.27 -10.61
CA VAL A 56 3.51 -5.13 -11.10
C VAL A 56 4.32 -6.36 -10.73
N ASP A 57 5.40 -6.60 -11.45
CA ASP A 57 6.33 -7.70 -11.19
C ASP A 57 7.13 -7.47 -9.89
N SER A 58 7.47 -8.54 -9.18
CA SER A 58 8.22 -8.48 -7.92
C SER A 58 9.53 -7.68 -8.02
N PRO A 59 10.35 -7.79 -9.10
CA PRO A 59 11.55 -6.97 -9.26
C PRO A 59 11.27 -5.47 -9.26
N ARG A 60 10.16 -5.04 -9.86
CA ARG A 60 9.75 -3.64 -9.85
C ARG A 60 9.37 -3.15 -8.46
N LEU A 61 8.66 -3.95 -7.67
CA LEU A 61 8.37 -3.61 -6.27
C LEU A 61 9.65 -3.46 -5.44
N GLN A 62 10.60 -4.38 -5.62
CA GLN A 62 11.89 -4.31 -4.95
C GLN A 62 12.68 -3.05 -5.33
N ALA A 63 12.63 -2.65 -6.60
CA ALA A 63 13.28 -1.42 -7.07
C ALA A 63 12.61 -0.15 -6.50
N MET A 64 11.29 -0.18 -6.28
CA MET A 64 10.54 0.94 -5.70
C MET A 64 10.83 1.13 -4.21
N ALA A 65 11.05 0.05 -3.46
CA ALA A 65 11.39 0.12 -2.04
C ALA A 65 12.57 -0.83 -1.70
N PRO A 66 13.81 -0.47 -2.08
CA PRO A 66 14.96 -1.33 -1.88
C PRO A 66 15.20 -1.61 -0.39
N GLY A 67 15.27 -2.90 -0.03
CA GLY A 67 15.50 -3.34 1.35
C GLY A 67 14.30 -3.21 2.29
N ALA A 68 13.14 -2.74 1.81
CA ALA A 68 11.92 -2.68 2.60
C ALA A 68 11.17 -4.02 2.58
N ARG A 69 10.58 -4.42 3.71
CA ARG A 69 9.73 -5.61 3.80
C ARG A 69 8.31 -5.29 3.32
N HIS A 70 8.12 -5.14 2.01
CA HIS A 70 6.84 -4.74 1.41
C HIS A 70 5.83 -5.89 1.25
N GLN A 71 6.23 -7.17 1.36
CA GLN A 71 5.33 -8.33 1.28
C GLN A 71 4.43 -8.34 0.02
N GLY A 72 4.95 -7.81 -1.10
CA GLY A 72 4.21 -7.68 -2.35
C GLY A 72 3.18 -6.54 -2.41
N VAL A 73 3.22 -5.55 -1.50
CA VAL A 73 2.30 -4.39 -1.49
C VAL A 73 3.06 -3.09 -1.19
N ILE A 74 2.91 -2.10 -2.05
CA ILE A 74 3.42 -0.73 -1.88
C ILE A 74 2.30 0.25 -2.21
N ALA A 75 2.18 1.37 -1.50
CA ALA A 75 1.27 2.44 -1.89
C ALA A 75 1.96 3.80 -1.88
N THR A 76 1.60 4.64 -2.85
CA THR A 76 2.02 6.03 -2.91
C THR A 76 0.96 6.88 -2.23
N VAL A 77 1.35 7.66 -1.23
CA VAL A 77 0.44 8.52 -0.48
C VAL A 77 0.90 9.97 -0.53
N ASP A 78 -0.06 10.89 -0.40
CA ASP A 78 0.26 12.30 -0.22
C ASP A 78 1.09 12.50 1.06
N ALA A 79 2.13 13.33 0.98
CA ALA A 79 2.98 13.65 2.14
C ALA A 79 2.29 14.60 3.14
N THR A 80 1.06 15.03 2.85
CA THR A 80 0.24 15.82 3.76
C THR A 80 -0.33 14.91 4.84
N GLN A 81 0.12 15.13 6.06
CA GLN A 81 -0.25 14.49 7.34
C GLN A 81 0.64 13.32 7.80
N ARG A 82 1.48 13.65 8.78
CA ARG A 82 2.04 12.70 9.75
C ARG A 82 0.92 12.28 10.70
N HIS A 83 0.16 11.25 10.34
CA HIS A 83 -0.43 10.41 11.37
C HIS A 83 0.44 9.17 11.51
N VAL A 84 1.28 9.21 12.54
CA VAL A 84 1.87 8.03 13.16
C VAL A 84 0.71 7.16 13.61
N THR A 85 0.50 6.02 12.98
CA THR A 85 -0.24 4.92 13.58
C THR A 85 0.72 3.76 13.63
N LEU A 86 1.28 3.61 14.82
CA LEU A 86 1.87 2.43 15.44
C LEU A 86 1.57 1.11 14.68
N ASP A 87 2.48 0.67 13.81
CA ASP A 87 2.70 -0.76 13.52
C ASP A 87 3.81 -1.16 14.52
N ASP A 88 3.67 -2.17 15.37
CA ASP A 88 3.31 -3.55 15.06
C ASP A 88 2.59 -4.16 16.29
N VAL A 89 1.29 -4.43 16.19
CA VAL A 89 0.61 -5.32 17.14
C VAL A 89 0.06 -6.51 16.35
N LEU A 90 0.86 -7.57 16.42
CA LEU A 90 0.52 -8.99 16.43
C LEU A 90 0.24 -9.68 15.08
N ASP A 91 1.31 -10.30 14.56
CA ASP A 91 1.26 -11.67 14.07
C ASP A 91 0.73 -12.58 15.20
N THR A 92 -0.42 -13.22 14.97
CA THR A 92 -0.83 -14.48 15.62
C THR A 92 -1.32 -15.42 14.54
#